data_AF-A0A353N7M5-F1
#
_entry.id   AF-A0A353N7M5-F1
#
_cell.length_a   1.000
_cell.length_b   1.000
_cell.length_c   1.000
_cell.angle_alpha   90.00
_cell.angle_beta   90.00
_cell.angle_gamma   90.00
#
_symmetry.space_group_name_H-M   'P 1'
#
loop_
_entity.id
_entity.type
_entity.pdbx_description
1 polymer ?
#
loop_
_entity_poly.entity_id
_entity_poly.type
_entity_poly.pdbx_seq_one_letter_code
_entity_poly.pdbx_strand_id
1 'polypeptide(L)' 'MKKILLKNAYLYTMAGTEIKNGDLLIKGDKIAAVGEELQVDGAETIDLSGQY' A
#
# COMPACT_ATOMS: atom_id res chain seq x y z
N MET A 1 -9.39 -8.83 -12.17
CA MET A 1 -9.14 -7.37 -12.00
C MET A 1 -7.72 -7.19 -11.50
N LYS A 2 -6.97 -6.21 -12.01
CA LYS A 2 -5.58 -5.99 -11.61
C LYS A 2 -5.51 -5.59 -10.13
N LYS A 3 -4.64 -6.26 -9.37
CA LYS A 3 -4.33 -5.92 -7.98
C LYS A 3 -2.85 -5.56 -7.92
N ILE A 4 -2.53 -4.44 -7.28
CA ILE A 4 -1.16 -4.02 -7.00
C ILE A 4 -1.05 -3.81 -5.50
N LEU A 5 -0.07 -4.44 -4.88
CA LEU A 5 0.26 -4.28 -3.47
C LEU A 5 1.59 -3.52 -3.39
N LEU A 6 1.52 -2.26 -3.00
CA LEU A 6 2.69 -1.46 -2.68
C LEU A 6 3.06 -1.73 -1.22
N LYS A 7 4.32 -2.05 -0.92
CA LYS A 7 4.76 -2.41 0.43
C LYS A 7 5.83 -1.48 0.99
N ASN A 8 5.88 -1.38 2.31
CA ASN A 8 6.95 -0.71 3.06
C ASN A 8 7.13 0.80 2.73
N ALA A 9 6.08 1.48 2.30
CA ALA A 9 6.15 2.91 1.97
C ALA A 9 5.98 3.78 3.24
N TYR A 10 6.49 5.02 3.18
CA TYR A 10 6.13 6.07 4.14
C TYR A 10 4.81 6.74 3.69
N LEU A 11 3.68 6.29 4.22
CA LEU A 11 2.38 6.80 3.82
C LEU A 11 2.00 8.06 4.61
N TYR A 12 1.78 9.16 3.89
CA TYR A 12 1.16 10.37 4.42
C TYR A 12 -0.33 10.39 4.11
N THR A 13 -1.16 10.23 5.13
CA THR A 13 -2.61 10.38 4.97
C THR A 13 -3.04 11.81 5.25
N MET A 14 -4.00 12.33 4.47
CA MET A 14 -4.60 13.64 4.73
C MET A 14 -5.32 13.72 6.09
N ALA A 15 -5.56 12.58 6.74
CA ALA A 15 -6.11 12.48 8.08
C ALA A 15 -5.07 12.79 9.19
N GLY A 16 -3.81 13.09 8.82
CA GLY A 16 -2.75 13.46 9.75
C GLY A 16 -2.01 12.27 10.37
N THR A 17 -2.37 11.04 10.01
CA THR A 17 -1.66 9.84 10.45
C THR A 17 -0.58 9.47 9.44
N GLU A 18 0.66 9.42 9.90
CA GLU A 18 1.82 8.91 9.14
C GLU A 18 2.01 7.42 9.43
N ILE A 19 2.23 6.61 8.39
CA ILE A 19 2.53 5.17 8.52
C ILE A 19 3.90 4.91 7.89
N LYS A 20 4.90 4.58 8.70
CA LYS A 20 6.31 4.55 8.26
C LYS A 20 6.72 3.29 7.47
N ASN A 21 5.93 2.23 7.51
CA ASN A 21 6.13 1.00 6.73
C ASN A 21 4.78 0.49 6.23
N GLY A 22 4.01 1.40 5.62
CA GLY A 22 2.66 1.14 5.20
C GLY A 22 2.60 0.38 3.88
N ASP A 23 1.61 -0.49 3.81
CA ASP A 23 1.21 -1.21 2.62
C ASP A 23 -0.09 -0.59 2.05
N LEU A 24 -0.12 -0.41 0.73
CA LEU A 24 -1.25 0.13 -0.02
C LEU A 24 -1.72 -0.89 -1.07
N LEU A 25 -2.96 -1.35 -0.95
CA LEU A 25 -3.58 -2.22 -1.94
C LEU A 25 -4.42 -1.40 -2.92
N ILE A 26 -4.07 -1.48 -4.20
CA ILE A 26 -4.85 -0.92 -5.31
C ILE A 26 -5.57 -2.06 -6.03
N LYS A 27 -6.88 -1.91 -6.25
CA LYS A 27 -7.70 -2.81 -7.08
C LYS A 27 -8.34 -1.99 -8.19
N GLY A 28 -7.87 -2.20 -9.43
CA GLY A 28 -8.30 -1.38 -10.57
C GLY A 28 -7.87 0.07 -10.38
N ASP A 29 -8.83 0.97 -10.24
CA ASP A 29 -8.67 2.43 -10.11
C ASP A 29 -8.87 2.95 -8.68
N LYS A 30 -9.04 2.05 -7.69
CA LYS A 30 -9.34 2.41 -6.30
C LYS A 30 -8.32 1.86 -5.33
N ILE A 31 -8.07 2.64 -4.28
CA ILE A 31 -7.45 2.15 -3.05
C ILE A 31 -8.46 1.23 -2.37
N ALA A 32 -8.07 -0.01 -2.17
CA ALA A 32 -8.90 -1.04 -1.55
C ALA A 32 -8.54 -1.29 -0.08
N ALA A 33 -7.29 -1.04 0.33
CA ALA A 33 -6.85 -1.12 1.72
C ALA A 33 -5.57 -0.31 1.94
N VAL A 34 -5.40 0.17 3.18
CA VAL A 34 -4.19 0.81 3.71
C VAL A 34 -3.93 0.16 5.06
N GLY A 35 -2.68 -0.19 5.36
CA GLY A 35 -2.32 -0.77 6.66
C GLY A 35 -0.85 -1.13 6.74
N GLU A 36 -0.50 -2.05 7.62
CA GLU A 36 0.85 -2.62 7.73
C GLU A 36 0.75 -4.13 7.48
N GLU A 37 1.80 -4.72 6.91
CA GLU A 37 1.93 -6.17 6.68
C GLU A 37 0.76 -6.82 5.90
N LEU A 38 0.18 -6.11 4.93
CA LEU A 38 -0.90 -6.65 4.11
C LEU A 38 -0.42 -7.87 3.31
N GLN A 39 -1.26 -8.90 3.30
CA GLN A 39 -1.08 -10.11 2.49
C GLN A 39 -2.23 -10.23 1.50
N VAL A 40 -1.90 -10.27 0.20
CA VAL A 40 -2.91 -10.27 -0.86
C VAL A 40 -2.51 -11.22 -1.98
N ASP A 41 -3.32 -12.28 -2.15
CA ASP A 41 -3.09 -13.25 -3.21
C ASP A 41 -3.36 -12.69 -4.61
N GLY A 42 -2.45 -13.01 -5.52
CA GLY A 42 -2.51 -12.62 -6.93
C GLY A 42 -2.36 -11.12 -7.17
N ALA A 43 -1.75 -10.39 -6.22
CA ALA A 43 -1.34 -9.01 -6.42
C ALA A 43 0.10 -8.94 -6.95
N GLU A 44 0.32 -8.04 -7.90
CA GLU A 44 1.66 -7.58 -8.25
C GLU A 44 2.23 -6.84 -7.04
N THR A 45 3.33 -7.33 -6.47
CA THR A 45 3.93 -6.71 -5.27
C THR A 45 5.09 -5.81 -5.68
N ILE A 46 5.09 -4.59 -5.17
CA ILE A 46 6.13 -3.59 -5.40
C ILE A 46 6.64 -3.11 -4.05
N ASP A 47 7.93 -3.28 -3.80
CA ASP A 47 8.58 -2.77 -2.58
C ASP A 47 8.93 -1.28 -2.77
N LEU A 48 8.45 -0.46 -1.85
CA LEU A 48 8.64 0.98 -1.81
C LEU A 48 9.41 1.41 -0.56
N SER A 49 10.20 0.51 0.04
CA SER A 49 11.10 0.83 1.14
C SER A 49 11.93 2.08 0.86
N GLY A 50 11.83 3.09 1.73
CA GLY A 50 12.54 4.37 1.56
C GLY A 50 11.79 5.43 0.75
N GLN A 51 10.66 5.07 0.13
CA GLN A 51 9.84 5.93 -0.73
C GLN A 51 8.60 6.44 0.01
N TYR A 52 8.00 7.51 -0.51
CA TYR A 52 6.83 8.22 0.07
C TYR A 52 5.63 8.13 -0.87
#